data_AF-A0A6J3LKK0-F1
#
_entry.id   AF-A0A6J3LKK0-F1
#
_cell.length_a   1.000
_cell.length_b   1.000
_cell.length_c   1.000
_cell.angle_alpha   90.00
_cell.angle_beta   90.00
_cell.angle_gamma   90.00
#
_symmetry.space_group_name_H-M   'P 1'
#
loop_
_entity.id
_entity.type
_entity.pdbx_description
1 polymer ?
#
loop_
_entity_poly.entity_id
_entity_poly.type
_entity_poly.pdbx_seq_one_letter_code
_entity_poly.pdbx_strand_id
1 'polypeptide(L)'
;MPLPGPNEAVLYNGTIDCAKKTITREGIRGLYKGMGAPLCGVAPIFAISFYGFGLGKQLIKRSDNVELSPLQLFYAGAFSGIFTTVIMAPGERIKCLLQIQQGDAKPRYNGPIDCTKQLYKNGGIPNIFKGTCATLLRDVPASGMYFMTYECLKKWMSSEDGKTGILQTIVAGGFAGIANWIVGMPPDVLKSRLQSAPDGTYKNGIRDVFVVLMKEEGPKALYKGCVPVMLRAFPANAACFLGFEVAIKFLNWLLPNA
;
A
#
# COMPACT_ATOMS: atom_id res chain seq x y z
N MET A 1 16.67 -7.79 -0.23
CA MET A 1 17.64 -8.52 0.61
C MET A 1 18.79 -8.92 -0.29
N PRO A 2 20.00 -8.41 -0.07
CA PRO A 2 21.18 -8.92 -0.77
C PRO A 2 21.27 -10.44 -0.55
N LEU A 3 21.68 -11.16 -1.58
CA LEU A 3 22.00 -12.58 -1.44
C LEU A 3 23.19 -12.67 -0.47
N PRO A 4 23.11 -13.47 0.61
CA PRO A 4 24.24 -13.63 1.51
C PRO A 4 25.44 -14.15 0.73
N GLY A 5 26.64 -13.65 1.07
CA GLY A 5 27.87 -14.18 0.50
C GLY A 5 28.06 -15.68 0.82
N PRO A 6 29.01 -16.37 0.18
CA PRO A 6 29.19 -17.82 0.32
C PRO A 6 29.35 -18.35 1.76
N ASN A 7 29.68 -17.47 2.72
CA ASN A 7 29.90 -17.78 4.14
C ASN A 7 29.05 -16.92 5.09
N GLU A 8 28.01 -16.24 4.62
CA GLU A 8 27.18 -15.37 5.46
C GLU A 8 25.88 -16.08 5.87
N ALA A 9 25.62 -16.18 7.18
CA ALA A 9 24.41 -16.82 7.68
C ALA A 9 23.16 -16.00 7.27
N VAL A 10 22.22 -16.66 6.59
CA VAL A 10 20.96 -16.04 6.17
C VAL A 10 20.22 -15.53 7.42
N LEU A 11 20.01 -14.21 7.52
CA LEU A 11 19.37 -13.61 8.70
C LEU A 11 17.97 -14.20 8.94
N TYR A 12 17.23 -14.49 7.85
CA TYR A 12 15.94 -15.16 7.86
C TYR A 12 15.83 -16.17 6.72
N ASN A 13 15.49 -17.43 7.03
CA ASN A 13 15.29 -18.50 6.06
C ASN A 13 13.88 -18.51 5.42
N GLY A 14 13.01 -17.56 5.80
CA GLY A 14 11.66 -17.43 5.25
C GLY A 14 10.72 -16.67 6.18
N THR A 15 9.45 -16.57 5.79
CA THR A 15 8.41 -15.85 6.54
C THR A 15 8.18 -16.42 7.93
N ILE A 16 8.16 -17.76 8.04
CA ILE A 16 7.92 -18.47 9.31
C ILE A 16 9.13 -18.32 10.24
N ASP A 17 10.35 -18.38 9.70
CA ASP A 17 11.59 -18.17 10.47
C ASP A 17 11.68 -16.73 10.99
N CYS A 18 11.31 -15.75 10.17
CA CYS A 18 11.19 -14.35 10.58
C CYS A 18 10.17 -14.19 11.71
N ALA A 19 8.94 -14.70 11.53
CA ALA A 19 7.89 -14.62 12.55
C ALA A 19 8.31 -15.27 13.87
N LYS A 20 8.92 -16.47 13.82
CA LYS A 20 9.41 -17.18 14.99
C LYS A 20 10.50 -16.38 15.71
N LYS A 21 11.51 -15.88 14.98
CA LYS A 21 12.59 -15.06 15.55
C LYS A 21 12.06 -13.76 16.16
N THR A 22 11.09 -13.11 15.54
CA THR A 22 10.45 -11.90 16.09
C THR A 22 9.68 -12.21 17.37
N ILE A 23 8.87 -13.28 17.41
CA ILE A 23 8.14 -13.68 18.61
C ILE A 23 9.11 -14.05 19.74
N THR A 24 10.18 -14.78 19.45
CA THR A 24 11.18 -15.15 20.47
C THR A 24 11.94 -13.94 21.02
N ARG A 25 12.25 -12.94 20.18
CA ARG A 25 13.04 -11.77 20.58
C ARG A 25 12.22 -10.64 21.21
N GLU A 26 11.00 -10.41 20.72
CA GLU A 26 10.19 -9.25 21.08
C GLU A 26 8.82 -9.61 21.68
N GLY A 27 8.49 -10.90 21.77
CA GLY A 27 7.18 -11.37 22.17
C GLY A 27 6.10 -11.13 21.10
N ILE A 28 4.87 -11.57 21.39
CA ILE A 28 3.71 -11.42 20.49
C ILE A 28 3.41 -9.94 20.22
N ARG A 29 3.65 -9.05 21.20
CA ARG A 29 3.47 -7.60 21.04
C ARG A 29 4.46 -6.98 20.05
N GLY A 30 5.59 -7.61 19.78
CA GLY A 30 6.55 -7.19 18.75
C GLY A 30 5.92 -7.15 17.34
N LEU A 31 4.99 -8.07 17.04
CA LEU A 31 4.28 -8.11 15.75
C LEU A 31 3.35 -6.91 15.51
N TYR A 32 2.94 -6.23 16.58
CA TYR A 32 2.02 -5.08 16.51
C TYR A 32 2.73 -3.73 16.65
N LYS A 33 4.05 -3.72 16.90
CA LYS A 33 4.82 -2.48 17.00
C LYS A 33 4.74 -1.71 15.68
N GLY A 34 4.34 -0.44 15.78
CA GLY A 34 4.21 0.44 14.62
C GLY A 34 2.84 0.41 13.92
N MET A 35 1.88 -0.43 14.36
CA MET A 35 0.53 -0.50 13.79
C MET A 35 -0.34 0.75 14.07
N GLY A 36 0.01 1.57 15.06
CA GLY A 36 -0.75 2.78 15.39
C GLY A 36 -0.79 3.80 14.25
N ALA A 37 0.32 4.02 13.55
CA ALA A 37 0.36 5.00 12.45
C ALA A 37 -0.48 4.56 11.23
N PRO A 38 -0.46 3.30 10.78
CA PRO A 38 -1.43 2.78 9.82
C PRO A 38 -2.89 2.91 10.27
N LEU A 39 -3.22 2.53 11.51
CA LEU A 39 -4.61 2.54 12.00
C LEU A 39 -5.22 3.95 12.06
N CYS A 40 -4.46 4.95 12.53
CA CYS A 40 -4.94 6.34 12.54
C CYS A 40 -5.10 6.93 11.12
N GLY A 41 -4.27 6.48 10.17
CA GLY A 41 -4.27 7.03 8.81
C GLY A 41 -5.27 6.37 7.86
N VAL A 42 -5.68 5.12 8.11
CA VAL A 42 -6.41 4.32 7.11
C VAL A 42 -7.77 4.93 6.75
N ALA A 43 -8.55 5.39 7.72
CA ALA A 43 -9.89 5.92 7.49
C ALA A 43 -9.87 7.24 6.70
N PRO A 44 -9.05 8.26 7.06
CA PRO A 44 -8.91 9.46 6.24
C PRO A 44 -8.42 9.18 4.82
N ILE A 45 -7.45 8.26 4.67
CA ILE A 45 -6.91 7.88 3.35
C ILE A 45 -8.02 7.31 2.46
N PHE A 46 -8.79 6.34 2.95
CA PHE A 46 -9.87 5.75 2.16
C PHE A 46 -11.00 6.73 1.88
N ALA A 47 -11.39 7.57 2.84
CA ALA A 47 -12.42 8.58 2.64
C ALA A 47 -12.07 9.52 1.48
N ILE A 48 -10.82 10.00 1.44
CA ILE A 48 -10.34 10.90 0.39
C ILE A 48 -10.15 10.17 -0.94
N SER A 49 -9.75 8.90 -0.90
CA SER A 49 -9.68 8.04 -2.09
C SER A 49 -11.04 7.89 -2.76
N PHE A 50 -12.08 7.54 -2.00
CA PHE A 50 -13.44 7.40 -2.53
C PHE A 50 -14.03 8.75 -2.98
N TYR A 51 -13.76 9.83 -2.23
CA TYR A 51 -14.17 11.18 -2.64
C TYR A 51 -13.51 11.60 -3.96
N GLY A 52 -12.19 11.46 -4.07
CA GLY A 52 -11.44 11.76 -5.29
C GLY A 52 -11.88 10.90 -6.47
N PHE A 53 -12.26 9.65 -6.21
CA PHE A 53 -12.81 8.77 -7.25
C PHE A 53 -14.20 9.23 -7.71
N GLY A 54 -15.05 9.66 -6.78
CA GLY A 54 -16.35 10.27 -7.08
C GLY A 54 -16.20 11.51 -7.97
N LEU A 55 -15.31 12.43 -7.61
CA LEU A 55 -14.98 13.60 -8.42
C LEU A 55 -14.41 13.22 -9.79
N GLY A 56 -13.49 12.25 -9.84
CA GLY A 56 -12.92 11.75 -11.10
C GLY A 56 -13.99 11.20 -12.04
N LYS A 57 -14.97 10.46 -11.51
CA LYS A 57 -16.13 9.99 -12.27
C LYS A 57 -16.99 11.15 -12.77
N GLN A 58 -17.27 12.16 -11.96
CA GLN A 58 -18.05 13.33 -12.36
C GLN A 58 -17.37 14.15 -13.47
N LEU A 59 -16.04 14.31 -13.40
CA LEU A 59 -15.28 15.02 -14.42
C LEU A 59 -15.25 14.30 -15.78
N ILE A 60 -15.28 12.96 -15.77
CA ILE A 60 -15.20 12.15 -16.99
C ILE A 60 -16.59 11.86 -17.58
N LYS A 61 -17.64 11.80 -16.75
CA LYS A 61 -19.02 11.61 -17.21
C LYS A 61 -19.49 12.82 -18.03
N ARG A 62 -19.76 12.61 -19.32
CA ARG A 62 -20.36 13.61 -20.23
C ARG A 62 -21.89 13.65 -20.16
N SER A 63 -22.54 12.57 -19.73
CA SER A 63 -24.00 12.45 -19.52
C SER A 63 -24.32 11.44 -18.41
N ASP A 64 -25.40 11.65 -17.67
CA ASP A 64 -25.77 10.82 -16.50
C ASP A 64 -26.15 9.37 -16.84
N ASN A 65 -26.60 9.10 -18.08
CA ASN A 65 -27.11 7.80 -18.52
C ASN A 65 -26.09 6.86 -19.20
N VAL A 66 -24.82 7.26 -19.34
CA VAL A 66 -23.81 6.41 -19.98
C VAL A 66 -22.97 5.71 -18.92
N GLU A 67 -22.95 4.38 -18.98
CA GLU A 67 -22.04 3.60 -18.16
C GLU A 67 -20.58 3.88 -18.52
N LEU A 68 -19.74 4.13 -17.50
CA LEU A 68 -18.32 4.37 -17.71
C LEU A 68 -17.61 3.10 -18.20
N SER A 69 -16.78 3.27 -19.22
CA SER A 69 -15.89 2.23 -19.75
C SER A 69 -14.80 1.87 -18.71
N PRO A 70 -14.27 0.63 -18.70
CA PRO A 70 -13.17 0.23 -17.80
C PRO A 70 -11.98 1.20 -17.82
N LEU A 71 -11.62 1.74 -18.99
CA LEU A 71 -10.53 2.72 -19.10
C LEU A 71 -10.88 4.07 -18.47
N GLN A 72 -12.15 4.50 -18.55
CA GLN A 72 -12.61 5.71 -17.88
C GLN A 72 -12.62 5.53 -16.36
N LEU A 73 -13.00 4.34 -15.88
CA LEU A 73 -12.91 3.97 -14.47
C LEU A 73 -11.46 3.93 -13.99
N PHE A 74 -10.54 3.42 -14.81
CA PHE A 74 -9.11 3.49 -14.54
C PHE A 74 -8.63 4.93 -14.40
N TYR A 75 -8.97 5.84 -15.33
CA TYR A 75 -8.58 7.24 -15.24
C TYR A 75 -9.21 7.96 -14.03
N ALA A 76 -10.47 7.66 -13.69
CA ALA A 76 -11.10 8.18 -12.48
C ALA A 76 -10.38 7.68 -11.21
N GLY A 77 -9.98 6.41 -11.17
CA GLY A 77 -9.21 5.83 -10.06
C GLY A 77 -7.77 6.33 -10.00
N ALA A 78 -7.16 6.60 -11.14
CA ALA A 78 -5.85 7.22 -11.24
C ALA A 78 -5.87 8.64 -10.70
N PHE A 79 -6.93 9.40 -11.01
CA PHE A 79 -7.15 10.76 -10.49
C PHE A 79 -7.32 10.77 -8.96
N SER A 80 -8.06 9.81 -8.40
CA SER A 80 -8.19 9.70 -6.95
C SER A 80 -6.86 9.41 -6.25
N GLY A 81 -5.99 8.61 -6.90
CA GLY A 81 -4.62 8.34 -6.47
C GLY A 81 -3.79 9.61 -6.24
N ILE A 82 -4.03 10.68 -7.02
CA ILE A 82 -3.30 11.95 -6.85
C ILE A 82 -3.65 12.59 -5.50
N PHE A 83 -4.94 12.66 -5.15
CA PHE A 83 -5.40 13.27 -3.90
C PHE A 83 -4.94 12.49 -2.67
N THR A 84 -5.01 11.16 -2.73
CA THR A 84 -4.51 10.32 -1.63
C THR A 84 -3.00 10.46 -1.46
N THR A 85 -2.25 10.50 -2.55
CA THR A 85 -0.79 10.67 -2.47
C THR A 85 -0.38 12.00 -1.84
N VAL A 86 -1.12 13.11 -2.03
CA VAL A 86 -0.80 14.40 -1.37
C VAL A 86 -0.76 14.26 0.16
N ILE A 87 -1.62 13.42 0.74
CA ILE A 87 -1.70 13.22 2.18
C ILE A 87 -0.76 12.10 2.63
N MET A 88 -0.62 11.05 1.83
CA MET A 88 0.22 9.90 2.16
C MET A 88 1.72 10.19 2.01
N ALA A 89 2.13 10.96 1.00
CA ALA A 89 3.53 11.26 0.68
C ALA A 89 4.36 11.74 1.90
N PRO A 90 3.93 12.73 2.71
CA PRO A 90 4.69 13.14 3.90
C PRO A 90 4.84 11.99 4.91
N GLY A 91 3.76 11.25 5.17
CA GLY A 91 3.75 10.14 6.12
C GLY A 91 4.64 8.97 5.67
N GLU A 92 4.59 8.60 4.39
CA GLU A 92 5.45 7.58 3.81
C GLU A 92 6.92 7.99 3.89
N ARG A 93 7.23 9.25 3.62
CA ARG A 93 8.61 9.74 3.70
C ARG A 93 9.15 9.69 5.13
N ILE A 94 8.38 10.18 6.11
CA ILE A 94 8.78 10.14 7.52
C ILE A 94 9.01 8.69 7.96
N LYS A 95 8.08 7.78 7.62
CA LYS A 95 8.22 6.34 7.91
C LYS A 95 9.49 5.77 7.28
N CYS A 96 9.77 6.08 6.02
CA CYS A 96 10.95 5.62 5.31
C CYS A 96 12.25 6.08 6.00
N LEU A 97 12.34 7.36 6.38
CA LEU A 97 13.52 7.89 7.08
C LEU A 97 13.72 7.26 8.46
N LEU A 98 12.63 7.03 9.19
CA LEU A 98 12.66 6.34 10.47
C LEU A 98 13.09 4.87 10.35
N GLN A 99 12.70 4.19 9.27
CA GLN A 99 13.09 2.80 9.01
C GLN A 99 14.57 2.69 8.61
N ILE A 100 15.08 3.64 7.82
CA ILE A 100 16.49 3.65 7.41
C ILE A 100 17.41 3.81 8.64
N GLN A 101 17.10 4.74 9.56
CA GLN A 101 17.95 4.97 10.72
C GLN A 101 17.96 3.83 11.76
N GLN A 102 17.09 2.83 11.65
CA GLN A 102 17.10 1.69 12.58
C GLN A 102 18.37 0.82 12.42
N GLY A 103 19.12 1.00 11.33
CA GLY A 103 20.42 0.37 11.12
C GLY A 103 21.62 1.20 11.61
N ASP A 104 21.42 2.46 12.02
CA ASP A 104 22.52 3.36 12.39
C ASP A 104 22.86 3.27 13.89
N ALA A 105 24.16 3.26 14.20
CA ALA A 105 24.64 3.27 15.59
C ALA A 105 24.27 4.57 16.36
N LYS A 106 23.90 5.64 15.64
CA LYS A 106 23.41 6.90 16.22
C LYS A 106 22.12 7.32 15.50
N PRO A 107 20.94 7.17 16.14
CA PRO A 107 19.68 7.57 15.52
C PRO A 107 19.66 9.09 15.31
N ARG A 108 19.32 9.52 14.09
CA ARG A 108 19.27 10.94 13.70
C ARG A 108 17.94 11.60 14.09
N TYR A 109 16.89 10.80 14.27
CA TYR A 109 15.54 11.22 14.60
C TYR A 109 15.01 10.44 15.80
N ASN A 110 14.53 11.15 16.81
CA ASN A 110 13.96 10.54 18.03
C ASN A 110 12.50 10.08 17.85
N GLY A 111 11.93 10.23 16.65
CA GLY A 111 10.59 9.77 16.31
C GLY A 111 9.97 10.54 15.13
N PRO A 112 8.70 10.24 14.79
CA PRO A 112 8.02 10.85 13.64
C PRO A 112 7.89 12.38 13.71
N ILE A 113 7.60 12.90 14.91
CA ILE A 113 7.43 14.34 15.13
C ILE A 113 8.77 15.06 15.03
N ASP A 114 9.81 14.50 15.64
CA ASP A 114 11.17 15.04 15.56
C ASP A 114 11.72 15.01 14.13
N CYS A 115 11.49 13.90 13.40
CA CYS A 115 11.80 13.80 11.98
C CYS A 115 11.11 14.91 11.16
N THR A 116 9.83 15.16 11.40
CA THR A 116 9.07 16.21 10.72
C THR A 116 9.63 17.60 11.02
N LYS A 117 9.90 17.90 12.29
CA LYS A 117 10.48 19.19 12.72
C LYS A 117 11.85 19.44 12.09
N GLN A 118 12.72 18.44 12.10
CA GLN A 118 14.04 18.53 11.49
C GLN A 118 13.96 18.69 9.96
N LEU A 119 13.08 17.95 9.28
CA LEU A 119 12.86 18.09 7.84
C LEU A 119 12.40 19.49 7.46
N TYR A 120 11.45 20.04 8.23
CA TYR A 120 10.95 21.39 8.03
C TYR A 120 12.04 22.43 8.27
N LYS A 121 12.85 22.29 9.34
CA LYS A 121 13.95 23.21 9.63
C LYS A 121 15.05 23.20 8.56
N ASN A 122 15.33 22.04 7.95
CA ASN A 122 16.42 21.86 6.99
C ASN A 122 16.06 22.22 5.54
N GLY A 123 14.77 22.39 5.21
CA GLY A 123 14.38 22.69 3.83
C GLY A 123 12.88 22.91 3.59
N GLY A 124 12.12 23.22 4.64
CA GLY A 124 10.71 23.55 4.57
C GLY A 124 9.81 22.45 4.02
N ILE A 125 8.65 22.86 3.50
CA ILE A 125 7.62 21.99 2.93
C ILE A 125 8.13 21.18 1.72
N PRO A 126 8.91 21.73 0.76
CA PRO A 126 9.46 20.94 -0.34
C PRO A 126 10.32 19.78 0.16
N ASN A 127 11.05 19.98 1.25
CA ASN A 127 11.81 18.94 1.90
C ASN A 127 10.97 18.00 2.78
N ILE A 128 9.65 18.10 2.80
CA ILE A 128 8.75 17.05 3.29
C ILE A 128 8.17 16.27 2.09
N PHE A 129 7.90 16.94 0.97
CA PHE A 129 7.32 16.33 -0.25
C PHE A 129 8.35 15.79 -1.28
N LYS A 130 9.66 15.89 -1.04
CA LYS A 130 10.68 15.21 -1.87
C LYS A 130 10.38 13.71 -1.99
N GLY A 131 10.29 13.23 -3.22
CA GLY A 131 9.91 11.84 -3.53
C GLY A 131 8.44 11.66 -3.94
N THR A 132 7.60 12.69 -3.84
CA THR A 132 6.17 12.61 -4.21
C THR A 132 5.95 12.15 -5.64
N CYS A 133 6.80 12.55 -6.60
CA CYS A 133 6.70 12.07 -7.99
C CYS A 133 6.87 10.54 -8.10
N ALA A 134 7.77 9.95 -7.29
CA ALA A 134 7.96 8.50 -7.28
C ALA A 134 6.77 7.79 -6.61
N THR A 135 6.22 8.39 -5.55
CA THR A 135 4.99 7.89 -4.91
C THR A 135 3.81 7.97 -5.89
N LEU A 136 3.62 9.08 -6.59
CA LEU A 136 2.56 9.24 -7.60
C LEU A 136 2.69 8.23 -8.74
N LEU A 137 3.91 8.00 -9.25
CA LEU A 137 4.15 7.05 -10.32
C LEU A 137 3.73 5.62 -9.95
N ARG A 138 3.80 5.27 -8.67
CA ARG A 138 3.31 3.99 -8.15
C ARG A 138 1.81 4.03 -7.85
N ASP A 139 1.37 5.03 -7.09
CA ASP A 139 0.03 5.08 -6.51
C ASP A 139 -1.05 5.33 -7.56
N VAL A 140 -0.75 6.10 -8.61
CA VAL A 140 -1.71 6.46 -9.65
C VAL A 140 -2.11 5.22 -10.49
N PRO A 141 -1.18 4.43 -11.07
CA PRO A 141 -1.54 3.20 -11.75
C PRO A 141 -2.19 2.15 -10.84
N ALA A 142 -1.69 2.06 -9.60
CA ALA A 142 -2.16 1.10 -8.60
C ALA A 142 -3.61 1.39 -8.16
N SER A 143 -3.94 2.67 -7.91
CA SER A 143 -5.30 3.14 -7.60
C SER A 143 -6.24 3.03 -8.82
N GLY A 144 -5.75 3.33 -10.02
CA GLY A 144 -6.51 3.14 -11.26
C GLY A 144 -6.94 1.68 -11.45
N MET A 145 -6.01 0.72 -11.27
CA MET A 145 -6.34 -0.70 -11.33
C MET A 145 -7.31 -1.13 -10.22
N TYR A 146 -7.10 -0.65 -9.00
CA TYR A 146 -7.99 -0.95 -7.87
C TYR A 146 -9.45 -0.59 -8.20
N PHE A 147 -9.71 0.65 -8.58
CA PHE A 147 -11.07 1.12 -8.84
C PHE A 147 -11.67 0.54 -10.12
N MET A 148 -10.86 0.35 -11.17
CA MET A 148 -11.31 -0.33 -12.39
C MET A 148 -11.76 -1.76 -12.10
N THR A 149 -10.93 -2.55 -11.43
CA THR A 149 -11.27 -3.95 -11.09
C THR A 149 -12.45 -4.01 -10.14
N TYR A 150 -12.52 -3.12 -9.14
CA TYR A 150 -13.62 -3.06 -8.19
C TYR A 150 -14.97 -2.82 -8.88
N GLU A 151 -15.06 -1.81 -9.76
CA GLU A 151 -16.31 -1.46 -10.45
C GLU A 151 -16.68 -2.51 -11.51
N CYS A 152 -15.71 -3.06 -12.26
CA CYS A 152 -15.97 -4.14 -13.22
C CYS A 152 -16.51 -5.40 -12.52
N LEU A 153 -15.92 -5.80 -11.40
CA LEU A 153 -16.38 -6.96 -10.63
C LEU A 153 -17.74 -6.69 -9.98
N LYS A 154 -17.96 -5.49 -9.46
CA LYS A 154 -19.29 -5.12 -8.95
C LYS A 154 -20.35 -5.20 -10.04
N LYS A 155 -20.11 -4.65 -11.24
CA LYS A 155 -21.04 -4.75 -12.36
C LYS A 155 -21.32 -6.21 -12.75
N TRP A 156 -20.29 -7.04 -12.79
CA TRP A 156 -20.43 -8.46 -13.11
C TRP A 156 -21.19 -9.26 -12.04
N MET A 157 -21.06 -8.86 -10.77
CA MET A 157 -21.71 -9.53 -9.63
C MET A 157 -23.06 -8.89 -9.22
N SER A 158 -23.46 -7.77 -9.81
CA SER A 158 -24.75 -7.15 -9.59
C SER A 158 -25.86 -8.01 -10.22
N SER A 159 -26.87 -8.38 -9.43
CA SER A 159 -28.13 -8.93 -9.95
C SER A 159 -29.00 -7.80 -10.56
N GLU A 160 -30.03 -8.18 -11.33
CA GLU A 160 -30.93 -7.25 -12.07
C GLU A 160 -31.54 -6.12 -11.20
N ASP A 161 -31.60 -6.28 -9.88
CA ASP A 161 -32.07 -5.25 -8.93
C ASP A 161 -31.08 -4.11 -8.63
N GLY A 162 -29.89 -4.11 -9.22
CA GLY A 162 -28.88 -3.04 -9.06
C GLY A 162 -28.26 -2.93 -7.65
N LYS A 163 -28.68 -3.78 -6.70
CA LYS A 163 -28.14 -3.84 -5.34
C LYS A 163 -27.04 -4.91 -5.27
N THR A 164 -25.78 -4.49 -5.21
CA THR A 164 -24.69 -5.37 -4.80
C THR A 164 -24.80 -5.61 -3.29
N GLY A 165 -25.02 -6.86 -2.89
CA GLY A 165 -24.93 -7.21 -1.48
C GLY A 165 -23.54 -6.94 -0.91
N ILE A 166 -23.49 -6.90 0.42
CA ILE A 166 -22.27 -6.70 1.20
C ILE A 166 -21.18 -7.70 0.78
N LEU A 167 -21.55 -8.98 0.66
CA LEU A 167 -20.60 -10.04 0.34
C LEU A 167 -19.97 -9.83 -1.04
N GLN A 168 -20.78 -9.49 -2.06
CA GLN A 168 -20.29 -9.16 -3.39
C GLN A 168 -19.35 -7.95 -3.37
N THR A 169 -19.70 -6.92 -2.60
CA THR A 169 -18.87 -5.70 -2.46
C THR A 169 -17.50 -6.01 -1.88
N ILE A 170 -17.43 -6.88 -0.88
CA ILE A 170 -16.15 -7.21 -0.26
C ILE A 170 -15.35 -8.18 -1.12
N VAL A 171 -15.98 -9.16 -1.79
CA VAL A 171 -15.30 -10.02 -2.77
C VAL A 171 -14.69 -9.19 -3.90
N ALA A 172 -15.46 -8.27 -4.49
CA ALA A 172 -14.97 -7.33 -5.48
C ALA A 172 -13.81 -6.47 -4.95
N GLY A 173 -13.91 -5.99 -3.71
CA GLY A 173 -12.83 -5.27 -3.02
C GLY A 173 -11.56 -6.09 -2.81
N GLY A 174 -11.70 -7.38 -2.49
CA GLY A 174 -10.58 -8.31 -2.30
C GLY A 174 -9.80 -8.55 -3.60
N PHE A 175 -10.50 -8.85 -4.69
CA PHE A 175 -9.88 -9.02 -6.01
C PHE A 175 -9.32 -7.70 -6.56
N ALA A 176 -9.99 -6.57 -6.34
CA ALA A 176 -9.44 -5.25 -6.63
C ALA A 176 -8.14 -4.99 -5.88
N GLY A 177 -8.05 -5.42 -4.61
CA GLY A 177 -6.83 -5.40 -3.82
C GLY A 177 -5.71 -6.24 -4.44
N ILE A 178 -6.02 -7.43 -4.96
CA ILE A 178 -5.04 -8.27 -5.67
C ILE A 178 -4.54 -7.57 -6.95
N ALA A 179 -5.46 -7.03 -7.76
CA ALA A 179 -5.11 -6.31 -8.99
C ALA A 179 -4.23 -5.08 -8.71
N ASN A 180 -4.54 -4.34 -7.64
CA ASN A 180 -3.72 -3.24 -7.13
C ASN A 180 -2.30 -3.72 -6.80
N TRP A 181 -2.16 -4.80 -6.02
CA TRP A 181 -0.85 -5.35 -5.65
C TRP A 181 -0.06 -5.90 -6.85
N ILE A 182 -0.72 -6.45 -7.87
CA ILE A 182 -0.03 -6.90 -9.10
C ILE A 182 0.72 -5.74 -9.77
N VAL A 183 0.12 -4.54 -9.80
CA VAL A 183 0.74 -3.34 -10.37
C VAL A 183 1.70 -2.65 -9.38
N GLY A 184 1.38 -2.69 -8.09
CA GLY A 184 2.20 -2.07 -7.04
C GLY A 184 3.48 -2.85 -6.69
N MET A 185 3.52 -4.16 -6.94
CA MET A 185 4.65 -5.01 -6.53
C MET A 185 5.98 -4.70 -7.22
N PRO A 186 6.07 -4.51 -8.56
CA PRO A 186 7.36 -4.23 -9.19
C PRO A 186 8.03 -2.95 -8.65
N PRO A 187 7.34 -1.80 -8.53
CA PRO A 187 7.90 -0.61 -7.88
C PRO A 187 8.28 -0.85 -6.42
N ASP A 188 7.47 -1.57 -5.66
CA ASP A 188 7.74 -1.85 -4.24
C ASP A 188 8.97 -2.74 -4.06
N VAL A 189 9.17 -3.75 -4.91
CA VAL A 189 10.37 -4.59 -4.90
C VAL A 189 11.61 -3.77 -5.24
N LEU A 190 11.56 -2.95 -6.29
CA LEU A 190 12.69 -2.10 -6.68
C LEU A 190 13.05 -1.10 -5.57
N LYS A 191 12.03 -0.46 -4.96
CA LYS A 191 12.19 0.46 -3.83
C LYS A 191 12.80 -0.25 -2.62
N SER A 192 12.27 -1.41 -2.26
CA SER A 192 12.75 -2.19 -1.10
C SER A 192 14.18 -2.66 -1.30
N ARG A 193 14.55 -3.09 -2.52
CA ARG A 193 15.92 -3.48 -2.87
C ARG A 193 16.88 -2.30 -2.76
N LEU A 194 16.51 -1.15 -3.32
CA LEU A 194 17.31 0.08 -3.22
C LEU A 194 17.53 0.49 -1.75
N GLN A 195 16.49 0.41 -0.92
CA GLN A 195 16.54 0.81 0.49
C GLN A 195 17.26 -0.20 1.40
N SER A 196 17.27 -1.48 1.01
CA SER A 196 17.92 -2.55 1.77
C SER A 196 19.39 -2.76 1.42
N ALA A 197 19.89 -2.12 0.35
CA ALA A 197 21.25 -2.33 -0.12
C ALA A 197 22.24 -1.38 0.58
N PRO A 198 23.49 -1.81 0.81
CA PRO A 198 24.54 -0.95 1.35
C PRO A 198 24.78 0.30 0.50
N ASP A 199 25.12 1.41 1.17
CA ASP A 199 25.38 2.69 0.51
C ASP A 199 26.43 2.55 -0.60
N GLY A 200 26.09 3.05 -1.79
CA GLY A 200 26.97 3.01 -2.97
C GLY A 200 26.85 1.76 -3.85
N THR A 201 26.01 0.78 -3.48
CA THR A 201 25.79 -0.45 -4.28
C THR A 201 25.09 -0.16 -5.61
N TYR A 202 24.12 0.76 -5.60
CA TYR A 202 23.36 1.16 -6.79
C TYR A 202 23.63 2.62 -7.13
N LYS A 203 24.57 2.88 -8.05
CA LYS A 203 25.02 4.23 -8.42
C LYS A 203 23.99 4.98 -9.26
N ASN A 204 23.19 4.25 -10.05
CA ASN A 204 22.15 4.82 -10.93
C ASN A 204 20.73 4.72 -10.33
N GLY A 205 20.61 4.49 -9.02
CA GLY A 205 19.33 4.39 -8.31
C GLY A 205 18.44 3.23 -8.79
N ILE A 206 17.13 3.47 -8.94
CA ILE A 206 16.13 2.42 -9.29
C ILE A 206 16.45 1.75 -10.63
N ARG A 207 17.02 2.47 -11.60
CA ARG A 207 17.38 1.89 -12.91
C ARG A 207 18.48 0.85 -12.77
N ASP A 208 19.47 1.13 -11.93
CA ASP A 208 20.56 0.20 -11.63
C ASP A 208 20.01 -1.07 -10.97
N VAL A 209 19.13 -0.89 -9.97
CA VAL A 209 18.45 -2.00 -9.29
C VAL A 209 17.68 -2.85 -10.29
N PHE A 210 16.92 -2.22 -11.20
CA PHE A 210 16.15 -2.93 -12.22
C PHE A 210 17.05 -3.74 -13.15
N VAL A 211 18.13 -3.15 -13.66
CA VAL A 211 19.07 -3.83 -14.57
C VAL A 211 19.75 -5.01 -13.88
N VAL A 212 20.24 -4.82 -12.66
CA VAL A 212 20.88 -5.89 -11.86
C VAL A 212 19.87 -6.99 -11.56
N LEU A 213 18.67 -6.62 -11.10
CA LEU A 213 17.61 -7.58 -10.75
C LEU A 213 17.16 -8.41 -11.96
N MET A 214 17.03 -7.79 -13.14
CA MET A 214 16.70 -8.49 -14.37
C MET A 214 17.83 -9.40 -14.87
N LYS A 215 19.10 -9.03 -14.67
CA LYS A 215 20.26 -9.82 -15.08
C LYS A 215 20.53 -11.00 -14.14
N GLU A 216 20.39 -10.82 -12.83
CA GLU A 216 20.76 -11.82 -11.83
C GLU A 216 19.61 -12.73 -11.40
N GLU A 217 18.40 -12.19 -11.23
CA GLU A 217 17.25 -12.93 -10.69
C GLU A 217 16.10 -13.10 -11.70
N GLY A 218 16.15 -12.39 -12.83
CA GLY A 218 15.15 -12.44 -13.90
C GLY A 218 13.81 -11.76 -13.58
N PRO A 219 12.84 -11.79 -14.50
CA PRO A 219 11.58 -11.05 -14.39
C PRO A 219 10.69 -11.48 -13.23
N LYS A 220 10.78 -12.75 -12.79
CA LYS A 220 10.03 -13.26 -11.63
C LYS A 220 10.45 -12.58 -10.32
N ALA A 221 11.64 -11.98 -10.26
CA ALA A 221 12.14 -11.29 -9.09
C ALA A 221 11.32 -10.04 -8.72
N LEU A 222 10.65 -9.41 -9.70
CA LEU A 222 9.74 -8.27 -9.47
C LEU A 222 8.50 -8.63 -8.66
N TYR A 223 8.18 -9.94 -8.56
CA TYR A 223 7.06 -10.46 -7.77
C TYR A 223 7.55 -11.29 -6.56
N LYS A 224 8.84 -11.22 -6.23
CA LYS A 224 9.43 -11.93 -5.09
C LYS A 224 8.96 -11.24 -3.79
N GLY A 225 8.06 -11.91 -3.08
CA GLY A 225 7.28 -11.33 -1.98
C GLY A 225 5.76 -11.44 -2.15
N CYS A 226 5.28 -11.91 -3.31
CA CYS A 226 3.85 -12.14 -3.54
C CYS A 226 3.23 -13.05 -2.48
N VAL A 227 3.89 -14.18 -2.18
CA VAL A 227 3.40 -15.20 -1.25
C VAL A 227 3.13 -14.62 0.14
N PRO A 228 4.08 -13.93 0.83
CA PRO A 228 3.77 -13.33 2.12
C PRO A 228 2.72 -12.20 2.04
N VAL A 229 2.64 -11.45 0.94
CA VAL A 229 1.60 -10.42 0.74
C VAL A 229 0.21 -11.07 0.62
N MET A 230 0.07 -12.13 -0.17
CA MET A 230 -1.19 -12.85 -0.33
C MET A 230 -1.58 -13.63 0.93
N LEU A 231 -0.60 -14.25 1.59
CA LEU A 231 -0.80 -14.94 2.86
C LEU A 231 -1.25 -13.97 3.96
N ARG A 232 -0.79 -12.71 3.95
CA ARG A 232 -1.30 -11.64 4.82
C ARG A 232 -2.68 -11.17 4.41
N ALA A 233 -2.95 -11.08 3.11
CA ALA A 233 -4.21 -10.56 2.58
C ALA A 233 -5.40 -11.43 3.03
N PHE A 234 -5.25 -12.75 3.08
CA PHE A 234 -6.35 -13.64 3.46
C PHE A 234 -6.84 -13.43 4.92
N PRO A 235 -5.98 -13.47 5.96
CA PRO A 235 -6.39 -13.15 7.34
C PRO A 235 -6.80 -11.69 7.51
N ALA A 236 -6.13 -10.74 6.84
CA ALA A 236 -6.50 -9.33 6.93
C ALA A 236 -7.90 -9.08 6.36
N ASN A 237 -8.24 -9.71 5.23
CA ASN A 237 -9.57 -9.66 4.65
C ASN A 237 -10.56 -10.35 5.59
N ALA A 238 -10.27 -11.56 6.09
CA ALA A 238 -11.13 -12.27 7.04
C ALA A 238 -11.44 -11.45 8.31
N ALA A 239 -10.44 -10.80 8.90
CA ALA A 239 -10.62 -9.90 10.04
C ALA A 239 -11.44 -8.66 9.68
N CYS A 240 -11.25 -8.12 8.48
CA CYS A 240 -12.06 -7.00 7.95
C CYS A 240 -13.52 -7.42 7.78
N PHE A 241 -13.79 -8.59 7.21
CA PHE A 241 -15.14 -9.17 7.08
C PHE A 241 -15.82 -9.32 8.45
N LEU A 242 -15.11 -9.91 9.40
CA LEU A 242 -15.63 -10.14 10.75
C LEU A 242 -15.89 -8.80 11.46
N GLY A 243 -14.97 -7.85 11.35
CA GLY A 243 -15.14 -6.50 11.90
C GLY A 243 -16.31 -5.75 11.27
N PHE A 244 -16.49 -5.86 9.96
CA PHE A 244 -17.60 -5.27 9.23
C PHE A 244 -18.95 -5.88 9.65
N GLU A 245 -19.04 -7.21 9.75
CA GLU A 245 -20.27 -7.89 10.16
C GLU A 245 -20.65 -7.54 11.60
N VAL A 246 -19.67 -7.48 12.50
CA VAL A 246 -19.88 -7.02 13.89
C VAL A 246 -20.32 -5.55 13.91
N ALA A 247 -19.70 -4.69 13.11
CA ALA A 247 -20.06 -3.28 13.03
C ALA A 247 -21.49 -3.09 12.51
N ILE A 248 -21.92 -3.83 11.48
CA ILE A 248 -23.30 -3.80 10.99
C ILE A 248 -24.27 -4.34 12.03
N LYS A 249 -23.96 -5.48 12.67
CA LYS A 249 -24.82 -6.03 13.73
C LYS A 249 -24.98 -5.02 14.88
N PHE A 250 -23.89 -4.36 15.26
CA PHE A 250 -23.90 -3.30 16.26
C PHE A 250 -24.71 -2.09 15.81
N LEU A 251 -24.55 -1.64 14.57
CA LEU A 251 -25.25 -0.48 14.03
C LEU A 251 -26.76 -0.74 13.87
N ASN A 252 -27.14 -1.94 13.41
CA ASN A 252 -28.55 -2.37 13.35
C ASN A 252 -29.16 -2.56 14.74
N TRP A 253 -28.36 -2.96 15.73
CA TRP A 253 -28.80 -2.98 17.12
C TRP A 253 -29.01 -1.56 17.68
N LEU A 254 -28.16 -0.61 17.28
CA LEU A 254 -28.18 0.77 17.77
C LEU A 254 -29.22 1.64 17.02
N LEU A 255 -29.48 1.35 15.75
CA LEU A 255 -30.43 2.04 14.87
C LEU A 255 -31.27 1.01 14.09
N PRO A 256 -32.29 0.39 14.70
CA PRO A 256 -33.08 -0.65 14.04
C PRO A 256 -33.94 -0.17 12.85
N ASN A 257 -34.09 1.15 12.64
CA ASN A 257 -35.06 1.75 11.70
C ASN A 257 -34.48 2.91 10.84
N ALA A 258 -33.19 2.87 10.47
CA ALA A 258 -32.59 3.84 9.54
C ALA A 258 -32.25 3.20 8.19
#